data_AF-A0A427K2N2-F1
#
_entry.id   AF-A0A427K2N2-F1
#
_cell.length_a   1.000
_cell.length_b   1.000
_cell.length_c   1.000
_cell.angle_alpha   90.00
_cell.angle_beta   90.00
_cell.angle_gamma   90.00
#
_symmetry.space_group_name_H-M   'P 1'
#
loop_
_entity.id
_entity.type
_entity.pdbx_description
1 polymer ?
#
loop_
_entity_poly.entity_id
_entity_poly.type
_entity_poly.pdbx_seq_one_letter_code
_entity_poly.pdbx_strand_id
1 'polypeptide(L)'
;MPKKEQEISQIDAAFCETDKKTGEVINLTPNSNNTVQPVALMRLGLFVPTLKSTARGRKNQMSTMDVTDELKQLSIVKSEGYENIRITGARLDMDNDFKTWVGIIHAFAKYKVLGDSVTLPFVDFAKLCGIPSVRSSAKLRSRLDASLTRIATNTIQFSNKEGEYYVTHLVQSAKYSTKTDSVTLQADPKIFELYQFDKKVLLQLRAINELSRKESAQALYTFIESLPPSPAPISMARLRARLNLTSRTITQNATVRKAMEQLREIGYLDYTEIKRGKIVYFIIHYRRPKLRPAEIPLSLPDLPEDEIEETTPQGEMVMLSREELELLEKIRSGKKP
;
A
#
# COMPACT_ATOMS: atom_id res chain seq x y z
N MET A 1 21.43 -11.97 26.71
CA MET A 1 20.65 -12.27 25.49
C MET A 1 21.39 -11.65 24.31
N PRO A 2 21.69 -12.41 23.25
CA PRO A 2 22.41 -11.88 22.09
C PRO A 2 21.56 -10.78 21.43
N LYS A 3 22.16 -9.62 21.12
CA LYS A 3 21.52 -8.46 20.46
C LYS A 3 20.57 -8.83 19.31
N LYS A 4 20.91 -9.90 18.60
CA LYS A 4 20.16 -10.46 17.47
C LYS A 4 18.75 -10.93 17.83
N GLU A 5 18.55 -11.55 18.99
CA GLU A 5 17.21 -12.00 19.43
C GLU A 5 16.33 -10.82 19.87
N GLN A 6 16.94 -9.77 20.42
CA GLN A 6 16.22 -8.54 20.79
C GLN A 6 15.78 -7.76 19.54
N GLU A 7 16.62 -7.68 18.50
CA GLU A 7 16.27 -7.08 17.20
C GLU A 7 15.15 -7.87 16.48
N ILE A 8 15.22 -9.21 16.47
CA ILE A 8 14.16 -10.07 15.92
C ILE A 8 12.84 -9.86 16.67
N SER A 9 12.88 -9.79 18.01
CA SER A 9 11.69 -9.55 18.82
C SER A 9 11.08 -8.16 18.58
N GLN A 10 11.90 -7.13 18.34
CA GLN A 10 11.42 -5.79 17.98
C GLN A 10 10.80 -5.76 16.57
N ILE A 11 11.37 -6.53 15.63
CA ILE A 11 10.82 -6.70 14.28
C ILE A 11 9.47 -7.43 14.35
N ASP A 12 9.36 -8.55 15.08
CA ASP A 12 8.12 -9.31 15.22
C ASP A 12 7.01 -8.53 15.96
N ALA A 13 7.38 -7.71 16.96
CA ALA A 13 6.45 -6.77 17.60
C ALA A 13 5.91 -5.73 16.60
N ALA A 14 6.74 -5.27 15.65
CA ALA A 14 6.28 -4.35 14.61
C ALA A 14 5.25 -5.01 13.65
N PHE A 15 5.24 -6.34 13.49
CA PHE A 15 4.27 -7.03 12.63
C PHE A 15 2.88 -7.22 13.27
N CYS A 16 2.71 -6.91 14.55
CA CYS A 16 1.50 -7.20 15.32
C CYS A 16 0.78 -5.92 15.76
N GLU A 17 -0.53 -5.83 15.56
CA GLU A 17 -1.38 -4.77 16.14
C GLU A 17 -2.46 -5.40 17.02
N THR A 18 -2.63 -4.90 18.24
CA THR A 18 -3.72 -5.33 19.12
C THR A 18 -4.99 -4.57 18.76
N ASP A 19 -6.02 -5.29 18.29
CA ASP A 19 -7.32 -4.68 17.99
C ASP A 19 -7.94 -4.11 19.28
N LYS A 20 -8.16 -2.79 19.30
CA LYS A 20 -8.69 -2.06 20.46
C LYS A 20 -10.12 -2.46 20.83
N LYS A 21 -10.85 -3.17 19.96
CA LYS A 21 -12.23 -3.63 20.22
C LYS A 21 -12.30 -5.06 20.72
N THR A 22 -11.39 -5.93 20.29
CA THR A 22 -11.43 -7.37 20.61
C THR A 22 -10.29 -7.82 21.53
N GLY A 23 -9.24 -7.00 21.69
CA GLY A 23 -8.03 -7.35 22.43
C GLY A 23 -7.14 -8.38 21.74
N GLU A 24 -7.49 -8.79 20.52
CA GLU A 24 -6.79 -9.83 19.77
C GLU A 24 -5.59 -9.24 19.02
N VAL A 25 -4.45 -9.95 19.05
CA VAL A 25 -3.22 -9.53 18.36
C VAL A 25 -3.32 -9.94 16.89
N ILE A 26 -3.61 -8.99 16.01
CA ILE A 26 -3.69 -9.20 14.57
C ILE A 26 -2.28 -9.08 13.98
N ASN A 27 -1.79 -10.17 13.40
CA ASN A 27 -0.55 -10.16 12.64
C ASN A 27 -0.79 -9.56 11.24
N LEU A 28 -0.34 -8.32 11.04
CA LEU A 28 -0.49 -7.58 9.79
C LEU A 28 0.60 -7.99 8.81
N THR A 29 0.49 -9.21 8.28
CA THR A 29 1.35 -9.70 7.21
C THR A 29 0.78 -9.29 5.86
N PRO A 30 1.58 -8.64 4.99
CA PRO A 30 1.15 -8.40 3.63
C PRO A 30 0.90 -9.72 2.90
N ASN A 31 -0.17 -9.76 2.11
CA ASN A 31 -0.56 -10.94 1.35
C ASN A 31 -0.91 -10.58 -0.10
N SER A 32 -1.38 -11.54 -0.89
CA SER A 32 -1.71 -11.31 -2.29
C SER A 32 -2.83 -10.28 -2.51
N ASN A 33 -3.64 -10.02 -1.49
CA ASN A 33 -4.80 -9.13 -1.57
C ASN A 33 -4.52 -7.77 -0.93
N ASN A 34 -3.58 -7.70 0.02
CA ASN A 34 -3.38 -6.54 0.86
C ASN A 34 -1.90 -6.22 1.01
N THR A 35 -1.57 -4.93 0.91
CA THR A 35 -0.24 -4.42 1.21
C THR A 35 -0.27 -3.51 2.40
N VAL A 36 0.77 -3.60 3.21
CA VAL A 36 0.99 -2.66 4.29
C VAL A 36 1.90 -1.55 3.79
N GLN A 37 1.48 -0.29 3.94
CA GLN A 37 2.26 0.86 3.48
C GLN A 37 2.61 1.83 4.60
N PRO A 38 3.75 2.55 4.46
CA PRO A 38 4.11 3.64 5.36
C PRO A 38 3.13 4.78 5.16
N VAL A 39 2.27 5.01 6.17
CA VAL A 39 1.25 6.07 6.16
C VAL A 39 1.83 7.43 5.78
N ALA A 40 3.05 7.74 6.23
CA ALA A 40 3.70 9.01 5.94
C ALA A 40 3.92 9.22 4.43
N LEU A 41 4.43 8.21 3.71
CA LEU A 41 4.66 8.31 2.26
C LEU A 41 3.35 8.34 1.47
N MET A 42 2.30 7.68 1.94
CA MET A 42 0.99 7.67 1.27
C MET A 42 0.26 9.02 1.36
N ARG A 43 0.60 9.83 2.38
CA ARG A 43 0.09 11.19 2.52
C ARG A 43 0.75 12.18 1.57
N LEU A 44 1.97 11.91 1.14
CA LEU A 44 2.76 12.78 0.29
C LEU A 44 2.36 12.69 -1.19
N GLY A 45 2.62 13.76 -1.93
CA GLY A 45 2.52 13.77 -3.40
C GLY A 45 3.74 13.16 -4.09
N LEU A 46 4.32 12.10 -3.51
CA LEU A 46 5.54 11.44 -4.01
C LEU A 46 5.23 10.53 -5.20
N PHE A 47 4.21 9.67 -5.05
CA PHE A 47 3.63 8.88 -6.13
C PHE A 47 2.43 9.61 -6.72
N VAL A 48 2.49 9.94 -8.00
CA VAL A 48 1.56 10.91 -8.62
C VAL A 48 1.01 10.39 -9.94
N PRO A 49 -0.15 10.91 -10.38
CA PRO A 49 -0.71 10.53 -11.66
C PRO A 49 0.16 11.04 -12.80
N THR A 50 0.39 10.18 -13.77
CA THR A 50 1.07 10.50 -15.02
C THR A 50 0.09 11.16 -15.97
N LEU A 51 0.40 12.38 -16.43
CA LEU A 51 -0.35 13.01 -17.51
C LEU A 51 0.03 12.31 -18.82
N LYS A 52 -0.74 11.30 -19.24
CA LYS A 52 -0.53 10.52 -20.49
C LYS A 52 -0.70 11.32 -21.79
N SER A 53 -0.85 12.65 -21.71
CA SER A 53 -0.95 13.56 -22.84
C SER A 53 0.05 14.69 -22.67
N THR A 54 1.28 14.46 -23.09
CA THR A 54 2.11 15.41 -23.85
C THR A 54 3.40 14.67 -24.19
N ALA A 55 3.75 14.61 -25.48
CA ALA A 55 5.05 14.15 -25.95
C ALA A 55 6.25 14.98 -25.40
N ARG A 56 5.95 16.00 -24.57
CA ARG A 56 6.87 16.85 -23.81
C ARG A 56 6.80 16.63 -22.30
N GLY A 57 6.23 15.51 -21.84
CA GLY A 57 6.33 15.11 -20.44
C GLY A 57 7.80 15.08 -20.07
N ARG A 58 8.22 15.98 -19.16
CA ARG A 58 9.62 16.21 -18.77
C ARG A 58 10.20 14.94 -18.13
N LYS A 59 10.55 13.96 -18.96
CA LYS A 59 11.44 12.86 -18.59
C LYS A 59 12.68 13.54 -18.02
N ASN A 60 13.01 13.24 -16.76
CA ASN A 60 14.14 13.77 -15.99
C ASN A 60 13.91 15.09 -15.23
N GLN A 61 12.67 15.56 -15.04
CA GLN A 61 12.45 16.64 -14.06
C GLN A 61 12.57 16.06 -12.64
N MET A 62 13.60 16.49 -11.92
CA MET A 62 13.70 16.28 -10.47
C MET A 62 12.69 17.18 -9.75
N SER A 63 11.99 16.62 -8.78
CA SER A 63 11.08 17.34 -7.90
C SER A 63 11.63 17.32 -6.48
N THR A 64 11.59 18.47 -5.82
CA THR A 64 11.86 18.61 -4.39
C THR A 64 10.55 18.85 -3.66
N MET A 65 10.39 18.18 -2.51
CA MET A 65 9.24 18.30 -1.63
C MET A 65 9.71 18.47 -0.20
N ASP A 66 9.13 19.44 0.52
CA ASP A 66 9.23 19.52 1.96
C ASP A 66 8.29 18.48 2.58
N VAL A 67 8.85 17.62 3.42
CA VAL A 67 8.14 16.50 4.07
C VAL A 67 8.31 16.53 5.59
N THR A 68 8.73 17.68 6.12
CA THR A 68 9.05 17.87 7.53
C THR A 68 7.86 17.48 8.42
N ASP A 69 6.65 17.93 8.09
CA ASP A 69 5.46 17.64 8.89
C ASP A 69 5.05 16.16 8.88
N GLU A 70 5.26 15.48 7.76
CA GLU A 70 4.94 14.07 7.61
C GLU A 70 5.98 13.15 8.26
N LEU A 71 7.26 13.54 8.24
CA LEU A 71 8.38 12.72 8.72
C LEU A 71 8.90 13.12 10.11
N LYS A 72 8.39 14.20 10.73
CA LYS A 72 8.79 14.62 12.11
C LYS A 72 8.62 13.57 13.19
N GLN A 73 7.83 12.53 12.93
CA GLN A 73 7.56 11.45 13.88
C GLN A 73 8.52 10.26 13.75
N LEU A 74 9.50 10.32 12.85
CA LEU A 74 10.55 9.30 12.72
C LEU A 74 11.48 9.34 13.94
N SER A 75 11.95 8.18 14.42
CA SER A 75 12.93 8.12 15.52
C SER A 75 14.17 8.94 15.24
N ILE A 76 14.78 8.78 14.07
CA ILE A 76 15.99 9.55 13.69
C ILE A 76 15.78 11.06 13.80
N VAL A 77 14.60 11.55 13.42
CA VAL A 77 14.29 12.98 13.51
C VAL A 77 14.22 13.45 14.95
N LYS A 78 13.62 12.64 15.83
CA LYS A 78 13.51 12.96 17.26
C LYS A 78 14.83 12.81 18.01
N SER A 79 15.62 11.80 17.66
CA SER A 79 16.87 11.49 18.35
C SER A 79 18.01 12.43 17.95
N GLU A 80 18.10 12.77 16.65
CA GLU A 80 19.16 13.63 16.10
C GLU A 80 18.69 15.10 15.97
N GLY A 81 17.45 15.43 16.38
CA GLY A 81 16.96 16.81 16.45
C GLY A 81 16.78 17.48 15.08
N TYR A 82 16.47 16.71 14.03
CA TYR A 82 16.27 17.28 12.69
C TYR A 82 14.99 18.12 12.61
N GLU A 83 15.10 19.29 11.96
CA GLU A 83 14.00 20.25 11.85
C GLU A 83 13.55 20.50 10.42
N ASN A 84 14.36 20.12 9.43
CA ASN A 84 14.04 20.31 8.02
C ASN A 84 14.34 19.03 7.24
N ILE A 85 13.28 18.49 6.64
CA ILE A 85 13.30 17.21 5.93
C ILE A 85 12.77 17.41 4.51
N ARG A 86 13.58 17.04 3.52
CA ARG A 86 13.23 17.20 2.10
C ARG A 86 13.45 15.92 1.32
N ILE A 87 12.52 15.61 0.41
CA ILE A 87 12.70 14.55 -0.58
C ILE A 87 13.02 15.20 -1.93
N THR A 88 14.10 14.77 -2.57
CA THR A 88 14.50 15.23 -3.89
C THR A 88 14.82 14.04 -4.80
N GLY A 89 14.15 13.95 -5.95
CA GLY A 89 14.37 12.87 -6.90
C GLY A 89 13.46 12.92 -8.12
N ALA A 90 13.50 11.84 -8.91
CA ALA A 90 12.58 11.69 -10.04
C ALA A 90 11.14 11.55 -9.56
N ARG A 91 10.21 12.18 -10.30
CA ARG A 91 8.77 12.02 -10.10
C ARG A 91 8.35 10.56 -10.30
N LEU A 92 7.66 9.98 -9.32
CA LEU A 92 7.26 8.57 -9.32
C LEU A 92 5.80 8.40 -9.76
N ASP A 93 5.53 7.50 -10.70
CA ASP A 93 4.18 7.24 -11.20
C ASP A 93 3.37 6.25 -10.32
N MET A 94 2.04 6.28 -10.44
CA MET A 94 1.17 5.33 -9.72
C MET A 94 1.09 3.95 -10.40
N ASP A 95 1.26 3.89 -11.71
CA ASP A 95 0.99 2.68 -12.50
C ASP A 95 2.11 1.63 -12.40
N ASN A 96 3.37 2.07 -12.23
CA ASN A 96 4.58 1.24 -12.21
C ASN A 96 5.43 1.48 -10.95
N ASP A 97 5.76 2.74 -10.63
CA ASP A 97 6.71 3.05 -9.54
C ASP A 97 6.09 2.74 -8.18
N PHE A 98 4.84 3.14 -7.96
CA PHE A 98 4.10 2.80 -6.74
C PHE A 98 3.99 1.28 -6.55
N LYS A 99 3.74 0.51 -7.61
CA LYS A 99 3.68 -0.97 -7.52
C LYS A 99 5.03 -1.59 -7.22
N THR A 100 6.09 -1.04 -7.79
CA THR A 100 7.47 -1.46 -7.51
C THR A 100 7.82 -1.17 -6.04
N TRP A 101 7.44 0.00 -5.54
CA TRP A 101 7.57 0.38 -4.13
C TRP A 101 6.79 -0.57 -3.20
N VAL A 102 5.54 -0.90 -3.54
CA VAL A 102 4.75 -1.91 -2.82
C VAL A 102 5.49 -3.25 -2.76
N GLY A 103 6.08 -3.68 -3.87
CA GLY A 103 6.90 -4.89 -3.93
C GLY A 103 8.16 -4.84 -3.07
N ILE A 104 8.82 -3.68 -2.99
CA ILE A 104 9.98 -3.46 -2.12
C ILE A 104 9.57 -3.61 -0.65
N ILE A 105 8.50 -2.94 -0.22
CA ILE A 105 7.97 -3.06 1.15
C ILE A 105 7.58 -4.50 1.46
N HIS A 106 6.91 -5.18 0.53
CA HIS A 106 6.58 -6.60 0.66
C HIS A 106 7.80 -7.51 0.79
N ALA A 107 8.88 -7.23 0.06
CA ALA A 107 10.10 -8.01 0.14
C ALA A 107 10.74 -7.86 1.53
N PHE A 108 10.88 -6.63 2.03
CA PHE A 108 11.37 -6.39 3.40
C PHE A 108 10.46 -7.02 4.46
N ALA A 109 9.14 -7.00 4.26
CA ALA A 109 8.17 -7.66 5.12
C ALA A 109 8.38 -9.17 5.20
N LYS A 110 8.36 -9.81 4.03
CA LYS A 110 8.26 -11.27 3.90
C LYS A 110 9.52 -11.97 4.36
N TYR A 111 10.68 -11.39 4.05
CA TYR A 111 11.97 -12.00 4.34
C TYR A 111 12.53 -11.63 5.71
N LYS A 112 11.76 -10.91 6.55
CA LYS A 112 12.13 -10.51 7.93
C LYS A 112 13.59 -10.09 8.04
N VAL A 113 13.98 -9.16 7.16
CA VAL A 113 15.38 -8.88 6.87
C VAL A 113 16.06 -8.33 8.12
N LEU A 114 16.97 -9.11 8.68
CA LEU A 114 17.81 -8.79 9.85
C LEU A 114 19.00 -7.88 9.52
N GLY A 115 19.08 -7.42 8.27
CA GLY A 115 20.14 -6.55 7.76
C GLY A 115 19.57 -5.47 6.85
N ASP A 116 20.46 -4.78 6.14
CA ASP A 116 20.10 -3.68 5.23
C ASP A 116 19.57 -4.17 3.87
N SER A 117 19.69 -5.47 3.55
CA SER A 117 19.49 -5.97 2.20
C SER A 117 18.73 -7.30 2.09
N VAL A 118 17.89 -7.41 1.04
CA VAL A 118 17.13 -8.61 0.69
C VAL A 118 17.44 -9.05 -0.72
N THR A 119 17.67 -10.35 -0.94
CA THR A 119 17.85 -10.94 -2.26
C THR A 119 16.76 -11.98 -2.54
N LEU A 120 16.10 -11.86 -3.69
CA LEU A 120 15.03 -12.77 -4.11
C LEU A 120 15.00 -12.95 -5.63
N PRO A 121 14.42 -14.06 -6.14
CA PRO A 121 14.23 -14.25 -7.57
C PRO A 121 13.39 -13.14 -8.19
N PHE A 122 13.70 -12.74 -9.43
CA PHE A 122 12.96 -11.69 -10.13
C PHE A 122 11.46 -11.99 -10.24
N VAL A 123 11.12 -13.25 -10.52
CA VAL A 123 9.72 -13.70 -10.65
C VAL A 123 8.95 -13.50 -9.33
N ASP A 124 9.59 -13.77 -8.20
CA ASP A 124 8.96 -13.58 -6.90
C ASP A 124 8.85 -12.10 -6.56
N PHE A 125 9.88 -11.29 -6.85
CA PHE A 125 9.76 -9.84 -6.74
C PHE A 125 8.61 -9.28 -7.58
N ALA A 126 8.46 -9.72 -8.83
CA ALA A 126 7.36 -9.29 -9.70
C ALA A 126 5.98 -9.65 -9.13
N LYS A 127 5.83 -10.83 -8.52
CA LYS A 127 4.60 -11.20 -7.80
C LYS A 127 4.33 -10.26 -6.63
N LEU A 128 5.37 -9.90 -5.85
CA LEU A 128 5.24 -8.96 -4.74
C LEU A 128 4.84 -7.55 -5.20
N CYS A 129 5.24 -7.14 -6.41
CA CYS A 129 4.77 -5.91 -7.06
C CYS A 129 3.31 -5.97 -7.56
N GLY A 130 2.57 -7.05 -7.29
CA GLY A 130 1.19 -7.23 -7.74
C GLY A 130 1.05 -7.57 -9.23
N ILE A 131 2.09 -8.15 -9.84
CA ILE A 131 2.11 -8.53 -11.25
C ILE A 131 1.85 -10.05 -11.32
N PRO A 132 0.64 -10.50 -11.72
CA PRO A 132 0.31 -11.92 -11.79
C PRO A 132 1.21 -12.59 -12.85
N SER A 133 2.09 -13.48 -12.41
CA SER A 133 3.17 -14.05 -13.22
C SER A 133 2.72 -15.23 -14.06
N VAL A 134 3.13 -15.26 -15.35
CA VAL A 134 3.71 -16.46 -15.99
C VAL A 134 4.82 -16.09 -17.00
N ARG A 135 4.84 -14.90 -17.62
CA ARG A 135 5.93 -14.49 -18.52
C ARG A 135 6.73 -13.30 -17.98
N SER A 136 7.92 -13.58 -17.44
CA SER A 136 8.95 -12.54 -17.26
C SER A 136 9.44 -12.08 -18.63
N SER A 137 8.69 -11.19 -19.28
CA SER A 137 9.11 -10.64 -20.58
C SER A 137 10.29 -9.67 -20.39
N ALA A 138 11.14 -9.54 -21.41
CA ALA A 138 12.18 -8.51 -21.44
C ALA A 138 11.60 -7.11 -21.19
N LYS A 139 10.37 -6.86 -21.68
CA LYS A 139 9.62 -5.63 -21.44
C LYS A 139 9.28 -5.42 -19.96
N LEU A 140 8.85 -6.48 -19.25
CA LEU A 140 8.57 -6.40 -17.82
C LEU A 140 9.84 -6.09 -17.01
N ARG A 141 10.95 -6.77 -17.35
CA ARG A 141 12.27 -6.56 -16.72
C ARG A 141 12.73 -5.11 -16.90
N SER A 142 12.72 -4.59 -18.14
CA SER A 142 13.06 -3.19 -18.44
C SER A 142 12.16 -2.18 -17.72
N ARG A 143 10.87 -2.49 -17.56
CA ARG A 143 9.93 -1.61 -16.84
C ARG A 143 10.21 -1.55 -15.34
N LEU A 144 10.48 -2.69 -14.70
CA LEU A 144 10.84 -2.73 -13.28
C LEU A 144 12.22 -2.11 -13.03
N ASP A 145 13.18 -2.36 -13.90
CA ASP A 145 14.51 -1.74 -13.87
C ASP A 145 14.42 -0.20 -13.92
N ALA A 146 13.64 0.33 -14.86
CA ALA A 146 13.40 1.78 -14.94
C ALA A 146 12.71 2.34 -13.69
N SER A 147 11.84 1.55 -13.05
CA SER A 147 11.12 1.96 -11.84
C SER A 147 12.04 1.96 -10.61
N LEU A 148 12.85 0.90 -10.44
CA LEU A 148 13.87 0.81 -9.40
C LEU A 148 14.89 1.94 -9.53
N THR A 149 15.32 2.25 -10.75
CA THR A 149 16.24 3.37 -11.02
C THR A 149 15.62 4.69 -10.56
N ARG A 150 14.36 4.99 -10.93
CA ARG A 150 13.67 6.22 -10.50
C ARG A 150 13.52 6.28 -8.97
N ILE A 151 13.13 5.19 -8.33
CA ILE A 151 12.98 5.10 -6.88
C ILE A 151 14.34 5.38 -6.20
N ALA A 152 15.42 4.77 -6.66
CA ALA A 152 16.76 4.97 -6.12
C ALA A 152 17.28 6.42 -6.25
N THR A 153 16.80 7.17 -7.25
CA THR A 153 17.14 8.62 -7.37
C THR A 153 16.51 9.49 -6.28
N ASN A 154 15.50 9.00 -5.54
CA ASN A 154 14.84 9.78 -4.51
C ASN A 154 15.67 9.78 -3.23
N THR A 155 16.30 10.92 -2.97
CA THR A 155 17.07 11.20 -1.75
C THR A 155 16.18 11.84 -0.69
N ILE A 156 16.37 11.45 0.56
CA ILE A 156 15.78 12.07 1.74
C ILE A 156 16.90 12.79 2.46
N GLN A 157 16.74 14.10 2.62
CA GLN A 157 17.70 15.00 3.24
C GLN A 157 17.15 15.45 4.58
N PHE A 158 17.95 15.30 5.62
CA PHE A 158 17.69 15.74 6.98
C PHE A 158 18.69 16.83 7.35
N SER A 159 18.22 17.90 7.99
CA SER A 159 19.07 18.98 8.45
C SER A 159 18.54 19.59 9.76
N ASN A 160 19.46 20.01 10.62
CA ASN A 160 19.16 20.74 11.86
C ASN A 160 19.81 22.14 11.85
N LYS A 161 19.50 22.95 12.86
CA LYS A 161 20.07 24.30 13.01
C LYS A 161 21.54 24.30 13.44
N GLU A 162 22.01 23.19 14.02
CA GLU A 162 23.39 23.00 14.48
C GLU A 162 24.37 22.75 13.32
N GLY A 163 23.85 22.59 12.10
CA GLY A 163 24.65 22.39 10.90
C GLY A 163 24.95 20.92 10.59
N GLU A 164 24.26 19.98 11.24
CA GLU A 164 24.31 18.58 10.85
C GLU A 164 23.42 18.31 9.65
N TYR A 165 23.97 17.53 8.71
CA TYR A 165 23.31 17.14 7.47
C TYR A 165 23.44 15.64 7.29
N TYR A 166 22.30 14.99 7.05
CA TYR A 166 22.27 13.57 6.73
C TYR A 166 21.44 13.36 5.48
N VAL A 167 22.01 12.62 4.52
CA VAL A 167 21.37 12.34 3.25
C VAL A 167 21.36 10.84 3.05
N THR A 168 20.17 10.30 2.80
CA THR A 168 19.96 8.89 2.47
C THR A 168 19.01 8.76 1.28
N HIS A 169 18.74 7.54 0.83
CA HIS A 169 17.86 7.26 -0.31
C HIS A 169 16.61 6.52 0.15
N LEU A 170 15.52 6.71 -0.59
CA LEU A 170 14.30 5.93 -0.40
C LEU A 170 14.54 4.43 -0.64
N VAL A 171 15.49 4.08 -1.52
CA VAL A 171 16.11 2.75 -1.63
C VAL A 171 17.60 2.99 -1.87
N GLN A 172 18.46 2.49 -0.98
CA GLN A 172 19.90 2.74 -1.01
C GLN A 172 20.57 2.08 -2.23
N SER A 173 20.20 0.84 -2.53
CA SER A 173 20.65 0.19 -3.75
C SER A 173 19.61 -0.82 -4.26
N ALA A 174 19.54 -0.96 -5.58
CA ALA A 174 18.74 -1.96 -6.24
C ALA A 174 19.62 -2.61 -7.32
N LYS A 175 20.14 -3.80 -7.01
CA LYS A 175 20.97 -4.58 -7.93
C LYS A 175 20.14 -5.63 -8.63
N TYR A 176 20.27 -5.68 -9.94
CA TYR A 176 19.63 -6.69 -10.77
C TYR A 176 20.70 -7.55 -11.44
N SER A 177 20.57 -8.87 -11.33
CA SER A 177 21.49 -9.83 -11.93
C SER A 177 20.73 -10.71 -12.92
N THR A 178 21.01 -10.52 -14.21
CA THR A 178 20.52 -11.39 -15.28
C THR A 178 21.10 -12.79 -15.21
N LYS A 179 22.32 -12.94 -14.66
CA LYS A 179 23.02 -14.23 -14.54
C LYS A 179 22.34 -15.15 -13.52
N THR A 180 21.92 -14.58 -12.39
CA THR A 180 21.31 -15.32 -11.28
C THR A 180 19.80 -15.15 -11.20
N ASP A 181 19.21 -14.44 -12.18
CA ASP A 181 17.81 -14.03 -12.22
C ASP A 181 17.28 -13.48 -10.89
N SER A 182 18.07 -12.63 -10.24
CA SER A 182 17.80 -12.16 -8.89
C SER A 182 17.81 -10.65 -8.78
N VAL A 183 17.02 -10.15 -7.85
CA VAL A 183 16.99 -8.75 -7.43
C VAL A 183 17.53 -8.69 -6.00
N THR A 184 18.47 -7.78 -5.75
CA THR A 184 18.95 -7.44 -4.41
C THR A 184 18.58 -6.00 -4.12
N LEU A 185 17.80 -5.79 -3.05
CA LEU A 185 17.35 -4.47 -2.60
C LEU A 185 18.03 -4.15 -1.29
N GLN A 186 18.51 -2.91 -1.13
CA GLN A 186 19.11 -2.41 0.10
C GLN A 186 18.39 -1.14 0.55
N ALA A 187 18.05 -1.08 1.83
CA ALA A 187 17.44 0.07 2.50
C ALA A 187 18.37 0.57 3.61
N ASP A 188 18.22 1.84 3.97
CA ASP A 188 19.00 2.41 5.06
C ASP A 188 18.36 2.04 6.43
N PRO A 189 19.08 1.36 7.34
CA PRO A 189 18.56 0.98 8.64
C PRO A 189 18.12 2.16 9.51
N LYS A 190 18.68 3.36 9.32
CA LYS A 190 18.33 4.55 10.11
C LYS A 190 16.92 5.07 9.82
N ILE A 191 16.41 4.80 8.63
CA ILE A 191 15.03 5.12 8.24
C ILE A 191 14.20 3.84 8.12
N PHE A 192 14.57 2.78 8.85
CA PHE A 192 13.87 1.49 8.79
C PHE A 192 12.37 1.63 9.14
N GLU A 193 11.99 2.63 9.94
CA GLU A 193 10.60 3.03 10.20
C GLU A 193 9.76 3.35 8.95
N LEU A 194 10.39 3.81 7.87
CA LEU A 194 9.74 4.01 6.57
C LEU A 194 9.47 2.71 5.83
N TYR A 195 10.05 1.60 6.26
CA TYR A 195 9.81 0.26 5.70
C TYR A 195 9.09 -0.65 6.71
N GLN A 196 9.13 -0.27 7.99
CA GLN A 196 8.45 -0.88 9.10
C GLN A 196 7.01 -0.37 9.25
N PHE A 197 6.41 -0.87 10.31
CA PHE A 197 5.13 -1.52 10.29
C PHE A 197 4.27 -1.05 11.48
N ASP A 198 4.69 0.01 12.16
CA ASP A 198 4.11 0.46 13.43
C ASP A 198 3.01 1.53 13.21
N LYS A 199 2.84 2.03 11.97
CA LYS A 199 1.85 3.05 11.59
C LYS A 199 1.19 2.68 10.25
N LYS A 200 0.57 1.51 10.19
CA LYS A 200 0.18 0.85 8.93
C LYS A 200 -1.19 1.25 8.42
N VAL A 201 -1.29 1.20 7.10
CA VAL A 201 -2.56 1.10 6.39
C VAL A 201 -2.52 -0.19 5.59
N LEU A 202 -3.54 -1.03 5.79
CA LEU A 202 -3.76 -2.22 4.99
C LEU A 202 -4.45 -1.83 3.68
N LEU A 203 -3.66 -1.40 2.69
CA LEU A 203 -4.17 -1.09 1.37
C LEU A 203 -4.66 -2.38 0.70
N GLN A 204 -5.95 -2.41 0.40
CA GLN A 204 -6.55 -3.46 -0.41
C GLN A 204 -6.10 -3.28 -1.87
N LEU A 205 -5.36 -4.25 -2.40
CA LEU A 205 -4.91 -4.27 -3.79
C LEU A 205 -6.09 -4.40 -4.76
N ARG A 206 -7.22 -4.96 -4.30
CA ARG A 206 -8.47 -5.02 -5.07
C ARG A 206 -8.92 -3.63 -5.54
N ALA A 207 -8.96 -2.63 -4.66
CA ALA A 207 -9.31 -1.26 -5.02
C ALA A 207 -8.33 -0.66 -6.05
N ILE A 208 -7.03 -0.94 -5.92
CA ILE A 208 -6.01 -0.48 -6.88
C ILE A 208 -6.23 -1.12 -8.26
N ASN A 209 -6.63 -2.41 -8.29
CA ASN A 209 -6.92 -3.16 -9.50
C ASN A 209 -8.21 -2.68 -10.19
N GLU A 210 -9.29 -2.43 -9.45
CA GLU A 210 -10.54 -1.83 -9.99
C GLU A 210 -10.31 -0.41 -10.53
N LEU A 211 -9.32 0.30 -9.97
CA LEU A 211 -8.89 1.61 -10.43
C LEU A 211 -7.78 1.53 -11.48
N SER A 212 -7.63 0.41 -12.19
CA SER A 212 -6.63 0.25 -13.24
C SER A 212 -6.69 1.41 -14.25
N ARG A 213 -5.52 2.03 -14.51
CA ARG A 213 -5.35 3.21 -15.38
C ARG A 213 -6.03 4.50 -14.87
N LYS A 214 -6.71 4.48 -13.73
CA LYS A 214 -7.30 5.64 -13.04
C LYS A 214 -6.33 6.17 -11.97
N GLU A 215 -5.13 6.58 -12.38
CA GLU A 215 -4.02 6.91 -11.46
C GLU A 215 -4.37 8.01 -10.44
N SER A 216 -5.17 9.02 -10.82
CA SER A 216 -5.65 10.03 -9.86
C SER A 216 -6.54 9.44 -8.77
N ALA A 217 -7.43 8.51 -9.12
CA ALA A 217 -8.23 7.81 -8.14
C ALA A 217 -7.38 6.88 -7.27
N GLN A 218 -6.39 6.18 -7.84
CA GLN A 218 -5.44 5.38 -7.05
C GLN A 218 -4.65 6.24 -6.05
N ALA A 219 -4.16 7.41 -6.48
CA ALA A 219 -3.45 8.34 -5.59
C ALA A 219 -4.36 8.86 -4.46
N LEU A 220 -5.61 9.23 -4.76
CA LEU A 220 -6.57 9.63 -3.73
C LEU A 220 -6.99 8.47 -2.82
N TYR A 221 -7.12 7.25 -3.35
CA TYR A 221 -7.39 6.05 -2.56
C TYR A 221 -6.31 5.84 -1.49
N THR A 222 -5.03 5.79 -1.90
CA THR A 222 -3.90 5.60 -0.97
C THR A 222 -3.84 6.70 0.08
N PHE A 223 -4.09 7.94 -0.32
CA PHE A 223 -4.16 9.07 0.60
C PHE A 223 -5.29 8.93 1.61
N ILE A 224 -6.50 8.67 1.15
CA ILE A 224 -7.67 8.59 2.01
C ILE A 224 -7.55 7.41 2.97
N GLU A 225 -7.07 6.26 2.49
CA GLU A 225 -6.77 5.12 3.36
C GLU A 225 -5.75 5.46 4.44
N SER A 226 -4.78 6.34 4.15
CA SER A 226 -3.80 6.82 5.14
C SER A 226 -4.32 7.80 6.20
N LEU A 227 -5.59 8.17 6.14
CA LEU A 227 -6.24 9.03 7.13
C LEU A 227 -7.00 8.21 8.19
N PRO A 228 -7.13 8.73 9.43
CA PRO A 228 -7.91 8.08 10.50
C PRO A 228 -9.34 7.74 10.06
N PRO A 229 -9.97 6.65 10.54
CA PRO A 229 -11.29 6.14 10.10
C PRO A 229 -12.37 7.20 9.86
N SER A 230 -12.42 8.22 10.71
CA SER A 230 -13.28 9.40 10.55
C SER A 230 -12.40 10.66 10.42
N PRO A 231 -11.93 10.99 9.20
CA PRO A 231 -11.04 12.12 9.02
C PRO A 231 -11.81 13.43 9.09
N ALA A 232 -11.14 14.50 9.52
CA ALA A 232 -11.66 15.86 9.37
C ALA A 232 -11.95 16.17 7.88
N PRO A 233 -12.89 17.10 7.58
CA PRO A 233 -13.22 17.47 6.20
C PRO A 233 -11.97 17.81 5.38
N ILE A 234 -11.82 17.15 4.23
CA ILE A 234 -10.61 17.26 3.41
C ILE A 234 -10.80 18.40 2.42
N SER A 235 -9.92 19.39 2.43
CA SER A 235 -10.02 20.50 1.50
C SER A 235 -9.63 20.11 0.08
N MET A 236 -10.24 20.78 -0.89
CA MET A 236 -9.87 20.72 -2.32
C MET A 236 -8.37 21.04 -2.54
N ALA A 237 -7.80 21.95 -1.75
CA ALA A 237 -6.37 22.25 -1.79
C ALA A 237 -5.52 21.04 -1.34
N ARG A 238 -5.93 20.32 -0.30
CA ARG A 238 -5.21 19.14 0.20
C ARG A 238 -5.24 17.97 -0.79
N LEU A 239 -6.38 17.72 -1.43
CA LEU A 239 -6.48 16.72 -2.49
C LEU A 239 -5.62 17.09 -3.72
N ARG A 240 -5.55 18.38 -4.09
CA ARG A 240 -4.62 18.84 -5.14
C ARG A 240 -3.16 18.62 -4.77
N ALA A 241 -2.78 19.01 -3.56
CA ALA A 241 -1.41 18.82 -3.06
C ALA A 241 -1.01 17.34 -3.13
N ARG A 242 -1.93 16.44 -2.76
CA ARG A 242 -1.70 14.99 -2.88
C ARG A 242 -1.50 14.53 -4.32
N LEU A 243 -2.30 15.01 -5.27
CA LEU A 243 -2.14 14.63 -6.67
C LEU A 243 -0.91 15.26 -7.33
N ASN A 244 -0.43 16.39 -6.80
CA ASN A 244 0.76 17.11 -7.25
C ASN A 244 0.84 17.25 -8.78
N LEU A 245 -0.30 17.65 -9.37
CA LEU A 245 -0.42 17.86 -10.81
C LEU A 245 0.17 19.21 -11.21
N THR A 246 0.74 19.29 -12.40
CA THR A 246 1.31 20.53 -12.96
C THR A 246 0.33 21.30 -13.86
N SER A 247 -0.90 20.80 -14.01
CA SER A 247 -1.96 21.45 -14.79
C SER A 247 -2.53 22.68 -14.07
N ARG A 248 -3.36 23.47 -14.75
CA ARG A 248 -4.02 24.63 -14.14
C ARG A 248 -4.96 24.20 -13.02
N THR A 249 -5.10 25.02 -11.98
CA THR A 249 -5.96 24.74 -10.81
C THR A 249 -7.38 24.28 -11.17
N ILE A 250 -8.00 24.88 -12.20
CA ILE A 250 -9.34 24.50 -12.65
C ILE A 250 -9.35 23.05 -13.14
N THR A 251 -8.38 22.66 -13.96
CA THR A 251 -8.20 21.29 -14.43
C THR A 251 -7.91 20.34 -13.27
N GLN A 252 -7.07 20.74 -12.31
CA GLN A 252 -6.80 19.92 -11.13
C GLN A 252 -8.05 19.68 -10.30
N ASN A 253 -8.89 20.70 -10.09
CA ASN A 253 -10.16 20.57 -9.38
C ASN A 253 -11.10 19.58 -10.08
N ALA A 254 -11.20 19.66 -11.41
CA ALA A 254 -11.97 18.71 -12.20
C ALA A 254 -11.43 17.28 -12.07
N THR A 255 -10.11 17.10 -12.12
CA THR A 255 -9.47 15.79 -11.93
C THR A 255 -9.73 15.21 -10.56
N VAL A 256 -9.67 16.03 -9.50
CA VAL A 256 -9.99 15.56 -8.14
C VAL A 256 -11.44 15.12 -8.03
N ARG A 257 -12.40 15.92 -8.52
CA ARG A 257 -13.82 15.53 -8.47
C ARG A 257 -14.07 14.23 -9.22
N LYS A 258 -13.49 14.10 -10.42
CA LYS A 258 -13.55 12.86 -11.20
C LYS A 258 -12.94 11.67 -10.43
N ALA A 259 -11.81 11.87 -9.77
CA ALA A 259 -11.17 10.81 -8.99
C ALA A 259 -11.99 10.42 -7.76
N MET A 260 -12.59 11.38 -7.04
CA MET A 260 -13.51 11.12 -5.92
C MET A 260 -14.76 10.38 -6.38
N GLU A 261 -15.31 10.74 -7.54
CA GLU A 261 -16.44 10.04 -8.15
C GLU A 261 -16.09 8.59 -8.47
N GLN A 262 -14.93 8.36 -9.09
CA GLN A 262 -14.44 7.00 -9.39
C GLN A 262 -14.29 6.13 -8.14
N LEU A 263 -13.92 6.74 -7.00
CA LEU A 263 -13.86 6.05 -5.71
C LEU A 263 -15.26 5.71 -5.16
N ARG A 264 -16.25 6.56 -5.42
CA ARG A 264 -17.65 6.30 -5.08
C ARG A 264 -18.24 5.21 -5.98
N GLU A 265 -17.98 5.25 -7.28
CA GLU A 265 -18.44 4.28 -8.29
C GLU A 265 -17.99 2.85 -7.97
N ILE A 266 -16.72 2.64 -7.61
CA ILE A 266 -16.23 1.30 -7.21
C ILE A 266 -16.76 0.87 -5.83
N GLY A 267 -17.55 1.71 -5.16
CA GLY A 267 -18.11 1.45 -3.84
C GLY A 267 -17.10 1.54 -2.71
N TYR A 268 -15.96 2.21 -2.91
CA TYR A 268 -14.93 2.35 -1.88
C TYR A 268 -15.35 3.36 -0.80
N LEU A 269 -15.93 4.49 -1.16
CA LEU A 269 -16.35 5.51 -0.19
C LEU A 269 -17.65 6.17 -0.60
N ASP A 270 -18.22 6.93 0.33
CA ASP A 270 -19.24 7.92 0.04
C ASP A 270 -18.87 9.25 0.70
N TYR A 271 -19.26 10.34 0.06
CA TYR A 271 -18.87 11.67 0.46
C TYR A 271 -19.87 12.74 0.07
N THR A 272 -19.81 13.88 0.77
CA THR A 272 -20.49 15.11 0.37
C THR A 272 -19.47 16.21 0.11
N GLU A 273 -19.64 16.90 -1.02
CA GLU A 273 -18.91 18.14 -1.33
C GLU A 273 -19.67 19.32 -0.71
N ILE A 274 -19.01 20.07 0.17
CA ILE A 274 -19.57 21.29 0.76
C ILE A 274 -18.66 22.48 0.46
N LYS A 275 -19.26 23.67 0.34
CA LYS A 275 -18.53 24.92 0.21
C LYS A 275 -18.65 25.71 1.51
N ARG A 276 -17.50 26.02 2.13
CA ARG A 276 -17.41 26.92 3.29
C ARG A 276 -16.61 28.16 2.89
N GLY A 277 -17.31 29.28 2.71
CA GLY A 277 -16.73 30.49 2.14
C GLY A 277 -16.24 30.27 0.71
N LYS A 278 -14.94 30.54 0.46
CA LYS A 278 -14.29 30.31 -0.85
C LYS A 278 -13.66 28.92 -0.98
N ILE A 279 -13.68 28.10 0.06
CA ILE A 279 -12.99 26.81 0.11
C ILE A 279 -14.00 25.68 -0.02
N VAL A 280 -13.67 24.70 -0.85
CA VAL A 280 -14.43 23.47 -1.04
C VAL A 280 -13.84 22.37 -0.16
N TYR A 281 -14.71 21.64 0.54
CA TYR A 281 -14.36 20.51 1.39
C TYR A 281 -15.13 19.26 0.98
N PHE A 282 -14.49 18.11 1.16
CA PHE A 282 -15.05 16.78 0.98
C PHE A 282 -15.19 16.13 2.36
N ILE A 283 -16.43 15.84 2.76
CA ILE A 283 -16.73 15.11 3.99
C ILE A 283 -16.89 13.65 3.62
N ILE A 284 -16.03 12.79 4.14
CA ILE A 284 -16.11 11.34 3.93
C ILE A 284 -17.04 10.76 5.00
N HIS A 285 -18.13 10.12 4.57
CA HIS A 285 -19.12 9.52 5.48
C HIS A 285 -18.69 8.13 5.93
N TYR A 286 -18.26 7.30 4.97
CA TYR A 286 -17.77 5.96 5.24
C TYR A 286 -16.75 5.52 4.20
N ARG A 287 -15.99 4.48 4.55
CA ARG A 287 -15.06 3.76 3.67
C ARG A 287 -15.31 2.27 3.76
N ARG A 288 -15.16 1.58 2.63
CA ARG A 288 -15.28 0.14 2.46
C ARG A 288 -14.03 -0.36 1.75
N PRO A 289 -12.93 -0.60 2.49
CA PRO A 289 -11.66 -1.01 1.88
C PRO A 289 -11.83 -2.26 0.99
N LYS A 290 -12.67 -3.22 1.40
CA LYS A 290 -12.91 -4.49 0.67
C LYS A 290 -13.79 -4.33 -0.59
N LEU A 291 -14.25 -3.12 -0.89
CA LEU A 291 -15.26 -2.76 -1.89
C LEU A 291 -16.62 -3.42 -1.62
N ARG A 292 -17.69 -2.95 -2.27
CA ARG A 292 -18.99 -3.64 -2.22
C ARG A 292 -18.82 -5.04 -2.84
N PRO A 293 -19.51 -6.08 -2.32
CA PRO A 293 -19.75 -7.29 -3.11
C PRO A 293 -20.34 -6.86 -4.47
N ALA A 294 -19.89 -7.46 -5.57
CA ALA A 294 -20.51 -7.18 -6.87
C ALA A 294 -22.00 -7.46 -6.72
N GLU A 295 -22.86 -6.50 -7.08
CA GLU A 295 -24.29 -6.75 -7.16
C GLU A 295 -24.48 -7.89 -8.16
N ILE A 296 -24.89 -9.06 -7.65
CA ILE A 296 -25.39 -10.15 -8.48
C ILE A 296 -26.61 -9.55 -9.20
N PRO A 297 -26.69 -9.56 -10.54
CA PRO A 297 -27.79 -8.93 -11.25
C PRO A 297 -29.12 -9.49 -10.74
N LEU A 298 -29.91 -8.63 -10.10
CA LEU A 298 -31.28 -8.87 -9.65
C LEU A 298 -32.20 -8.85 -10.88
N SER A 299 -32.11 -9.89 -11.72
CA SER A 299 -33.17 -10.37 -12.61
C SER A 299 -32.58 -11.41 -13.56
N LEU A 300 -32.83 -12.68 -13.30
CA LEU A 300 -32.84 -13.69 -14.36
C LEU A 300 -34.12 -13.48 -15.19
N PRO A 301 -34.11 -13.74 -16.51
CA PRO A 301 -35.31 -13.64 -17.34
C PRO A 301 -36.41 -14.57 -16.82
N ASP A 302 -37.65 -14.09 -16.79
CA ASP A 302 -38.83 -14.87 -16.39
C ASP A 302 -38.94 -16.14 -17.24
N LEU A 303 -38.72 -17.28 -16.60
CA LEU A 303 -39.09 -18.59 -17.13
C LEU A 303 -40.54 -18.88 -16.71
N PRO A 304 -41.36 -19.49 -17.58
CA PRO A 304 -42.77 -19.75 -17.30
C PRO A 304 -42.95 -20.60 -16.03
N GLU A 305 -43.93 -20.22 -15.20
CA GLU A 305 -44.15 -20.66 -13.80
C GLU A 305 -44.50 -22.15 -13.60
N ASP A 306 -44.44 -22.99 -14.63
CA ASP A 306 -44.81 -24.40 -14.53
C ASP A 306 -43.54 -25.27 -14.56
N GLU A 307 -42.88 -25.39 -13.40
CA GLU A 307 -42.05 -26.51 -12.92
C GLU A 307 -41.04 -26.02 -11.85
N ILE A 308 -41.53 -25.76 -10.63
CA ILE A 308 -40.68 -25.65 -9.44
C ILE A 308 -41.26 -26.54 -8.35
N GLU A 309 -40.70 -27.74 -8.18
CA GLU A 309 -40.83 -28.50 -6.93
C GLU A 309 -39.95 -27.85 -5.86
N GLU A 310 -40.53 -27.56 -4.70
CA GLU A 310 -39.82 -27.03 -3.53
C GLU A 310 -38.82 -28.05 -2.98
N THR A 311 -37.51 -27.75 -3.08
CA THR A 311 -36.51 -28.37 -2.19
C THR A 311 -35.61 -27.30 -1.57
N THR A 312 -35.84 -27.02 -0.29
CA THR A 312 -34.90 -26.32 0.59
C THR A 312 -33.76 -27.24 1.02
N PRO A 313 -32.47 -26.84 0.94
CA PRO A 313 -31.40 -27.49 1.70
C PRO A 313 -31.13 -26.71 2.99
N GLN A 314 -31.60 -27.24 4.13
CA GLN A 314 -31.08 -26.93 5.46
C GLN A 314 -29.77 -27.69 5.67
N GLY A 315 -28.75 -27.02 6.23
CA GLY A 315 -27.43 -27.60 6.43
C GLY A 315 -27.44 -28.78 7.42
N GLU A 316 -26.94 -29.92 6.98
CA GLU A 316 -26.65 -31.08 7.82
C GLU A 316 -25.18 -31.05 8.29
N MET A 317 -24.97 -31.17 9.61
CA MET A 317 -23.65 -31.42 10.18
C MET A 317 -23.25 -32.87 9.89
N VAL A 318 -22.08 -33.07 9.27
CA VAL A 318 -21.52 -34.40 8.96
C VAL A 318 -21.19 -35.14 10.25
N MET A 319 -21.88 -36.26 10.50
CA MET A 319 -21.61 -37.17 11.62
C MET A 319 -20.35 -38.01 11.31
N LEU A 320 -19.38 -38.00 12.22
CA LEU A 320 -18.18 -38.84 12.13
C LEU A 320 -18.54 -40.32 12.26
N SER A 321 -17.85 -41.17 11.50
CA SER A 321 -18.03 -42.63 11.55
C SER A 321 -17.58 -43.20 12.92
N ARG A 322 -18.07 -44.39 13.27
CA ARG A 322 -17.69 -45.08 14.53
C ARG A 322 -16.17 -45.25 14.67
N GLU A 323 -15.48 -45.50 13.57
CA GLU A 323 -14.03 -45.70 13.54
C GLU A 323 -13.28 -44.38 13.82
N GLU A 324 -13.78 -43.25 13.32
CA GLU A 324 -13.20 -41.92 13.55
C GLU A 324 -13.43 -41.43 14.99
N LEU A 325 -14.56 -41.77 15.61
CA LEU A 325 -14.84 -41.47 17.01
C LEU A 325 -13.90 -42.23 17.96
N GLU A 326 -13.65 -43.52 17.70
CA GLU A 326 -12.72 -44.31 18.51
C GLU A 326 -11.27 -43.82 18.41
N LEU A 327 -10.85 -43.35 17.22
CA LEU A 327 -9.53 -42.74 17.03
C LEU A 327 -9.40 -41.43 17.82
N LEU A 328 -10.46 -40.61 17.81
CA LEU A 328 -10.54 -39.36 18.56
C LEU A 328 -10.52 -39.57 20.08
N GLU A 329 -11.20 -40.60 20.59
CA GLU A 329 -11.18 -40.95 22.02
C GLU A 329 -9.82 -41.48 22.46
N LYS A 330 -9.16 -42.31 21.63
CA LYS A 330 -7.79 -42.76 21.88
C LYS A 330 -6.82 -41.58 21.98
N ILE A 331 -6.90 -40.61 21.06
CA ILE A 331 -6.07 -39.40 21.07
C ILE A 331 -6.35 -38.53 22.32
N ARG A 332 -7.62 -38.40 22.72
CA ARG A 332 -8.03 -37.60 23.89
C ARG A 332 -7.65 -38.21 25.23
N SER A 333 -7.56 -39.55 25.31
CA SER A 333 -7.21 -40.26 26.55
C SER A 333 -5.71 -40.20 26.91
N GLY A 334 -4.87 -39.60 26.06
CA GLY A 334 -3.46 -39.34 26.35
C GLY A 334 -2.56 -40.58 26.46
N LYS A 335 -3.07 -41.79 26.20
CA LYS A 335 -2.24 -42.99 26.07
C LYS A 335 -1.63 -43.01 24.66
N LYS A 336 -0.34 -42.70 24.56
CA LYS A 336 0.43 -42.95 23.33
C LYS A 336 0.49 -44.47 23.06
N PRO A 337 0.56 -44.87 21.77
CA PRO A 337 0.62 -46.27 21.36
C PRO A 337 1.79 -47.03 21.98
#